data_AF-A0A2E7LTB4-F1
#
_entry.id   AF-A0A2E7LTB4-F1
#
_cell.length_a   1.000
_cell.length_b   1.000
_cell.length_c   1.000
_cell.angle_alpha   90.00
_cell.angle_beta   90.00
_cell.angle_gamma   90.00
#
_symmetry.space_group_name_H-M   'P 1'
#
loop_
_entity.id
_entity.type
_entity.pdbx_description
1 polymer ?
#
loop_
_entity_poly.entity_id
_entity_poly.type
_entity_poly.pdbx_seq_one_letter_code
_entity_poly.pdbx_strand_id
1 'polypeptide(L)'
;MFVLTLKNQEDDGAYAVQDKHGEKVLFLFEEEDDAERYAMMLEVQEDQEMTIVEVDDDLAIKTCKLHEYKYAVITPNDIVIPPKSKND
;
A
#
# COMPACT_ATOMS: atom_id res chain seq x y z
N MET A 1 -11.72 -3.05 0.32
CA MET A 1 -10.49 -2.27 0.04
C MET A 1 -9.34 -3.26 -0.11
N PHE A 2 -8.24 -2.85 -0.72
CA PHE A 2 -7.09 -3.71 -0.96
C PHE A 2 -5.82 -3.04 -0.43
N VAL A 3 -4.96 -3.84 0.20
CA VAL A 3 -3.63 -3.42 0.66
C VAL A 3 -2.58 -4.38 0.11
N LEU A 4 -1.34 -3.92 0.06
CA LEU A 4 -0.21 -4.76 -0.30
C LEU A 4 0.44 -5.30 0.98
N THR A 5 0.96 -6.51 0.93
CA THR A 5 1.88 -7.09 1.91
C THR A 5 3.10 -7.65 1.18
N LEU A 6 4.17 -7.93 1.90
CA LEU A 6 5.25 -8.72 1.34
C LEU A 6 4.79 -10.17 1.17
N LYS A 7 5.22 -10.84 0.11
CA LYS A 7 4.82 -12.23 -0.15
C LYS A 7 5.25 -13.15 1.02
N ASN A 8 4.33 -13.98 1.50
CA ASN A 8 4.50 -14.85 2.69
C ASN A 8 4.62 -14.09 4.02
N GLN A 9 4.25 -12.82 4.06
CA GLN A 9 4.21 -11.97 5.26
C GLN A 9 2.85 -11.28 5.40
N GLU A 10 1.79 -11.94 4.95
CA GLU A 10 0.43 -11.41 4.99
C GLU A 10 -0.02 -11.10 6.43
N ASP A 11 0.47 -11.88 7.40
CA ASP A 11 0.18 -11.73 8.84
C ASP A 11 1.06 -10.70 9.55
N ASP A 12 2.19 -10.29 8.95
CA ASP A 12 3.17 -9.37 9.57
C ASP A 12 2.78 -7.90 9.39
N GLY A 13 1.80 -7.62 8.51
CA GLY A 13 1.19 -6.32 8.31
C GLY A 13 1.31 -5.78 6.89
N ALA A 14 0.61 -4.68 6.65
CA ALA A 14 0.56 -4.04 5.34
C ALA A 14 1.84 -3.26 5.01
N TYR A 15 2.20 -3.27 3.73
CA TYR A 15 3.28 -2.48 3.16
C TYR A 15 2.91 -0.99 3.17
N ALA A 16 3.82 -0.16 3.65
CA ALA A 16 3.64 1.29 3.72
C ALA A 16 4.83 2.02 3.09
N VAL A 17 4.54 3.04 2.29
CA VAL A 17 5.55 3.89 1.65
C VAL A 17 6.01 5.01 2.56
N GLN A 18 7.26 5.46 2.44
CA GLN A 18 7.71 6.67 3.10
C GLN A 18 7.38 7.90 2.26
N ASP A 19 6.77 8.91 2.88
CA ASP A 19 6.61 10.21 2.25
C ASP A 19 7.92 11.02 2.26
N LYS A 20 7.88 12.24 1.72
CA LYS A 20 9.02 13.17 1.68
C LYS A 20 9.53 13.59 3.06
N HIS A 21 8.75 13.38 4.12
CA HIS A 21 9.10 13.67 5.51
C HIS A 21 9.59 12.41 6.26
N GLY A 22 9.61 11.25 5.60
CA GLY A 22 10.01 9.97 6.18
C GLY A 22 8.89 9.27 6.96
N GLU A 23 7.67 9.77 6.88
CA GLU A 23 6.52 9.19 7.56
C GLU A 23 5.94 8.04 6.73
N LYS A 24 5.55 6.95 7.40
CA LYS A 24 4.95 5.79 6.73
C LYS A 24 3.49 6.08 6.42
N VAL A 25 3.11 5.91 5.15
CA VAL A 25 1.75 6.06 4.64
C VAL A 25 1.29 4.73 4.05
N LEU A 26 0.17 4.23 4.56
CA LEU A 26 -0.50 3.05 4.04
C LEU A 26 -1.40 3.43 2.85
N PHE A 27 -1.30 2.70 1.75
CA PHE A 27 -2.22 2.88 0.62
C PHE A 27 -3.36 1.87 0.73
N LEU A 28 -4.59 2.40 0.70
CA LEU A 28 -5.83 1.65 0.69
C LEU A 28 -6.47 1.81 -0.68
N PHE A 29 -6.42 0.78 -1.51
CA PHE A 29 -6.98 0.81 -2.85
C PHE A 29 -8.46 0.44 -2.80
N GLU A 30 -9.30 1.19 -3.52
CA GLU A 30 -10.71 0.83 -3.67
C GLU A 30 -10.89 -0.35 -4.66
N GLU A 31 -10.09 -0.39 -5.72
CA GLU A 31 -10.10 -1.44 -6.74
C GLU A 31 -8.84 -2.33 -6.68
N GLU A 32 -9.04 -3.63 -6.89
CA GLU A 32 -7.98 -4.64 -6.87
C GLU A 32 -6.98 -4.43 -8.01
N ASP A 33 -7.49 -4.14 -9.22
CA ASP A 33 -6.67 -3.91 -10.42
C ASP A 33 -5.66 -2.76 -10.23
N ASP A 34 -6.03 -1.71 -9.51
CA ASP A 34 -5.10 -0.62 -9.19
C ASP A 34 -4.01 -1.05 -8.20
N ALA A 35 -4.36 -1.90 -7.22
CA ALA A 35 -3.42 -2.48 -6.28
C ALA A 35 -2.44 -3.44 -6.98
N GLU A 36 -2.93 -4.31 -7.86
CA GLU A 36 -2.11 -5.21 -8.68
C GLU A 36 -1.14 -4.43 -9.57
N ARG A 37 -1.64 -3.40 -10.27
CA ARG A 37 -0.78 -2.55 -11.11
C ARG A 37 0.31 -1.88 -10.29
N TYR A 38 -0.03 -1.36 -9.12
CA TYR A 38 0.93 -0.74 -8.22
C TYR A 38 1.96 -1.76 -7.68
N ALA A 39 1.51 -2.96 -7.31
CA ALA A 39 2.38 -4.06 -6.89
C ALA A 39 3.40 -4.39 -7.97
N MET A 40 2.98 -4.62 -9.22
CA MET A 40 3.89 -4.92 -10.33
C MET A 40 4.97 -3.85 -10.53
N MET A 41 4.63 -2.56 -10.39
CA MET A 41 5.63 -1.48 -10.46
C MET A 41 6.63 -1.53 -9.31
N LEU A 42 6.15 -1.84 -8.11
CA LEU A 42 6.96 -1.92 -6.91
C LEU A 42 7.90 -3.13 -6.94
N GLU A 43 7.43 -4.30 -7.38
CA GLU A 43 8.23 -5.52 -7.50
C GLU A 43 9.44 -5.30 -8.43
N VAL A 44 9.22 -4.62 -9.57
CA VAL A 44 10.28 -4.26 -10.51
C VAL A 44 11.30 -3.30 -9.87
N GLN A 45 10.85 -2.40 -8.99
CA GLN A 45 11.71 -1.40 -8.37
C GLN A 45 12.53 -1.95 -7.19
N GLU A 46 11.92 -2.80 -6.36
CA GLU A 46 12.48 -3.27 -5.08
C GLU A 46 13.03 -4.71 -5.14
N ASP A 47 12.87 -5.42 -6.27
CA ASP A 47 13.23 -6.85 -6.42
C ASP A 47 12.60 -7.74 -5.35
N GLN A 48 11.35 -7.43 -4.99
CA GLN A 48 10.60 -8.11 -3.94
C GLN A 48 9.17 -8.37 -4.39
N GLU A 49 8.68 -9.60 -4.17
CA GLU A 49 7.31 -9.98 -4.52
C GLU A 49 6.28 -9.47 -3.49
N MET A 50 5.13 -9.03 -4.00
CA MET A 50 4.03 -8.47 -3.22
C MET A 50 2.79 -9.37 -3.30
N THR A 51 1.99 -9.37 -2.23
CA THR A 51 0.67 -10.02 -2.19
C THR A 51 -0.40 -8.93 -2.01
N ILE A 52 -1.52 -9.05 -2.73
CA ILE A 52 -2.71 -8.22 -2.51
C ILE A 52 -3.60 -8.90 -1.47
N VAL A 53 -4.02 -8.13 -0.46
CA VAL A 53 -4.92 -8.59 0.60
C VAL A 53 -6.16 -7.73 0.61
N GLU A 54 -7.32 -8.37 0.48
CA GLU A 54 -8.61 -7.72 0.66
C GLU A 54 -8.87 -7.45 2.15
N VAL A 55 -9.28 -6.23 2.45
CA VAL A 55 -9.65 -5.76 3.79
C VAL A 55 -11.00 -5.07 3.76
N ASP A 56 -11.74 -5.22 4.87
CA ASP A 56 -12.97 -4.47 5.10
C ASP A 56 -12.65 -2.97 5.16
N ASP A 57 -13.37 -2.19 4.35
CA ASP A 57 -13.16 -0.76 4.18
C ASP A 57 -13.38 0.01 5.48
N ASP A 58 -14.50 -0.26 6.14
CA ASP A 58 -14.90 0.36 7.39
C ASP A 58 -13.91 0.05 8.51
N LEU A 59 -13.49 -1.21 8.64
CA LEU A 59 -12.52 -1.66 9.62
C LEU A 59 -11.13 -1.09 9.36
N ALA A 60 -10.66 -1.09 8.10
CA ALA A 60 -9.35 -0.57 7.74
C ALA A 60 -9.23 0.92 8.07
N ILE A 61 -10.24 1.72 7.69
CA ILE A 61 -10.27 3.15 7.96
C ILE A 61 -10.39 3.45 9.46
N LYS A 62 -11.25 2.74 10.19
CA LYS A 62 -11.38 2.89 11.65
C LYS A 62 -10.08 2.57 12.36
N THR A 63 -9.41 1.49 11.97
CA THR A 63 -8.13 1.07 12.54
C THR A 63 -7.05 2.11 12.30
N CYS A 64 -6.93 2.63 11.07
CA CYS A 64 -5.95 3.67 10.77
C CYS A 64 -6.17 4.94 11.59
N LYS A 65 -7.43 5.37 11.74
CA LYS A 65 -7.79 6.53 12.57
C LYS A 65 -7.51 6.30 14.05
N LEU A 66 -7.85 5.11 14.56
CA LEU A 66 -7.67 4.75 15.97
C LEU A 66 -6.18 4.73 16.37
N HIS A 67 -5.32 4.25 15.49
CA HIS A 67 -3.88 4.13 15.72
C HIS A 67 -3.06 5.29 15.15
N GLU A 68 -3.72 6.34 14.65
CA GLU A 68 -3.08 7.51 14.03
C GLU A 68 -2.10 7.15 12.89
N TYR A 69 -2.39 6.04 12.19
CA TYR A 69 -1.65 5.66 11.00
C TYR A 69 -2.01 6.61 9.86
N LYS A 70 -0.99 7.14 9.18
CA LYS A 70 -1.22 7.88 7.94
C LYS A 70 -1.62 6.90 6.86
N TYR A 71 -2.66 7.26 6.13
CA TYR A 71 -3.14 6.48 5.01
C TYR A 71 -3.60 7.39 3.87
N ALA A 72 -3.57 6.86 2.66
CA ALA A 72 -4.19 7.45 1.48
C ALA A 72 -5.17 6.44 0.90
N VAL A 73 -6.40 6.88 0.62
CA VAL A 73 -7.37 6.10 -0.15
C VAL A 73 -7.13 6.39 -1.61
N ILE A 74 -6.84 5.35 -2.39
CA ILE A 74 -6.59 5.42 -3.82
C ILE A 74 -7.86 5.01 -4.54
N THR A 75 -8.49 5.96 -5.21
CA THR A 75 -9.70 5.75 -5.99
C THR A 75 -9.35 5.35 -7.43
N PRO A 76 -10.30 4.84 -8.22
CA PRO A 76 -10.05 4.45 -9.61
C PRO A 76 -9.64 5.61 -10.53
N ASN A 77 -9.84 6.85 -10.08
CA ASN A 77 -9.44 8.05 -10.81
C ASN A 77 -8.03 8.54 -10.44
N ASP A 78 -7.40 7.94 -9.43
CA ASP A 78 -6.08 8.31 -8.96
C ASP A 78 -4.99 7.52 -9.69
N ILE A 79 -4.00 8.23 -10.23
CA ILE A 79 -2.80 7.62 -10.78
C ILE A 79 -1.70 7.70 -9.73
N VAL A 80 -1.38 6.57 -9.13
CA VAL A 80 -0.30 6.44 -8.15
C VAL A 80 0.87 5.65 -8.73
N ILE A 81 2.07 6.14 -8.49
CA ILE A 81 3.34 5.54 -8.92
C ILE A 81 4.21 5.36 -7.68
N PRO A 82 4.86 4.20 -7.49
CA PRO A 82 5.78 4.00 -6.38
C PRO A 82 6.84 5.11 -6.28
N PRO A 83 7.17 5.59 -5.08
CA PRO A 83 8.27 6.52 -4.90
C PRO A 83 9.57 5.82 -5.28
N LYS A 84 10.47 6.52 -5.99
CA LYS A 84 11.78 5.97 -6.37
C LYS A 84 12.55 5.47 -5.14
N SER A 85 13.13 4.27 -5.26
CA SER A 85 14.01 3.71 -4.25
C SER A 85 15.19 4.66 -4.03
N LYS A 86 15.62 4.87 -2.78
CA LYS A 86 16.74 5.77 -2.42
C LYS A 86 18.12 5.20 -2.80
N ASN A 87 18.19 4.19 -3.67
CA ASN A 87 19.44 3.56 -4.09
C ASN A 87 19.94 4.20 -5.39
N ASP A 88 20.38 5.46 -5.32
CA ASP A 88 21.27 6.10 -6.31
C ASP A 88 22.55 6.56 -5.59
#